data_AF-A0A971VU68-F1
#
_entry.id   AF-A0A971VU68-F1
#
_cell.length_a   1.000
_cell.length_b   1.000
_cell.length_c   1.000
_cell.angle_alpha   90.00
_cell.angle_beta   90.00
_cell.angle_gamma   90.00
#
_symmetry.space_group_name_H-M   'P 1'
#
loop_
_entity.id
_entity.type
_entity.pdbx_description
1 polymer ?
#
loop_
_entity_poly.entity_id
_entity_poly.type
_entity_poly.pdbx_seq_one_letter_code
_entity_poly.pdbx_strand_id
1 'polypeptide(L)'
;MKRFLSLTLTLMIALALLPNVALAAETIKIEVVNKEFRFSGVHASEHLFTIENISDADVDVVITVYDQADKKVVETMNYTIMKGDGPQMVLASVYKPLTHNGEVNTYSYKIAPNTGNAKYLYYAQKLTIVKENGVETHYYDQYTNTIYPRNTVSSFGPHFRDVTPALTDKWYMFTPIDLSIQGRQTFILAASNIYEVGEVYVDVNQDTVVVSYRMFHDGKQGFSTETLSEFITFYNSYADVDIVEPEEMKEPSMYAFNQPISILNHFGGDTNVLMFIRNRITYKRFPTPKTEYVRFWENTPENKAHRERMLEFMDPIMTVDLGNKH
;
A
#
# COMPACT_ATOMS: atom_id res chain seq x y z
N MET A 1 34.49 35.12 -25.82
CA MET A 1 33.02 34.96 -25.99
C MET A 1 32.58 34.20 -27.25
N LYS A 2 33.45 33.50 -28.00
CA LYS A 2 33.03 32.69 -29.18
C LYS A 2 33.11 31.17 -29.01
N ARG A 3 33.57 30.68 -27.86
CA ARG A 3 33.71 29.23 -27.59
C ARG A 3 32.59 28.61 -26.75
N PHE A 4 31.70 29.42 -26.17
CA PHE A 4 30.55 28.94 -25.41
C PHE A 4 29.27 28.74 -26.24
N LEU A 5 29.17 29.38 -27.42
CA LEU A 5 28.00 29.25 -28.30
C LEU A 5 27.99 27.94 -29.11
N SER A 6 29.17 27.35 -29.34
CA SER A 6 29.30 26.10 -30.11
C SER A 6 28.90 24.87 -29.31
N LEU A 7 29.10 24.86 -27.99
CA LEU A 7 28.69 23.72 -27.16
C LEU A 7 27.17 23.66 -26.95
N THR A 8 26.49 24.81 -26.86
CA THR A 8 25.04 24.89 -26.69
C THR A 8 24.28 24.48 -27.96
N LEU A 9 24.79 24.82 -29.14
CA LEU A 9 24.16 24.41 -30.40
C LEU A 9 24.34 22.91 -30.70
N THR A 10 25.48 22.33 -30.31
CA THR A 10 25.73 20.88 -30.49
C THR A 10 24.88 20.03 -29.54
N LEU A 11 24.60 20.53 -28.33
CA LEU A 11 23.72 19.86 -27.36
C LEU A 11 22.24 19.93 -27.78
N MET A 12 21.79 21.02 -28.39
CA MET A 12 20.41 21.13 -28.90
C MET A 12 20.14 20.24 -30.13
N ILE A 13 21.14 20.00 -30.99
CA ILE A 13 20.99 19.08 -32.13
C ILE A 13 21.01 17.61 -31.67
N ALA A 14 21.73 17.29 -30.59
CA ALA A 14 21.74 15.94 -30.01
C ALA A 14 20.41 15.56 -29.34
N LEU A 15 19.67 16.52 -28.76
CA LEU A 15 18.32 16.26 -28.22
C LEU A 15 17.25 16.06 -29.31
N ALA A 16 17.44 16.63 -30.51
CA ALA A 16 16.51 16.46 -31.64
C ALA A 16 16.69 15.13 -32.40
N LEU A 17 17.76 14.38 -32.11
CA LEU A 17 18.07 13.07 -32.69
C LEU A 17 17.75 11.89 -31.76
N LEU A 18 17.13 12.14 -30.61
CA LEU A 18 16.50 11.07 -29.87
C LEU A 18 15.35 10.55 -30.76
N PRO A 19 15.37 9.27 -31.18
CA PRO A 19 14.23 8.71 -31.86
C PRO A 19 13.02 8.94 -30.97
N ASN A 20 11.97 9.57 -31.50
CA ASN A 20 10.65 9.45 -30.94
C ASN A 20 10.43 7.95 -30.76
N VAL A 21 10.54 7.46 -29.53
CA VAL A 21 10.15 6.10 -29.21
C VAL A 21 8.65 6.12 -29.42
N ALA A 22 8.22 5.76 -30.63
CA ALA A 22 6.83 5.57 -30.95
C ALA A 22 6.34 4.54 -29.93
N LEU A 23 5.57 4.99 -28.95
CA LEU A 23 4.90 4.09 -28.03
C LEU A 23 4.05 3.20 -28.91
N ALA A 24 4.35 1.89 -28.90
CA ALA A 24 3.57 0.93 -29.66
C ALA A 24 2.09 1.13 -29.32
N ALA A 25 1.27 1.31 -30.34
CA ALA A 25 -0.16 1.52 -30.18
C ALA A 25 -0.76 0.35 -29.38
N GLU A 26 -1.70 0.67 -28.51
CA GLU A 26 -2.42 -0.33 -27.74
C GLU A 26 -3.36 -1.10 -28.67
N THR A 27 -3.15 -2.41 -28.77
CA THR A 27 -3.88 -3.30 -29.70
C THR A 27 -5.01 -4.07 -29.02
N ILE A 28 -4.95 -4.20 -27.70
CA ILE A 28 -5.94 -4.89 -26.88
C ILE A 28 -6.40 -4.03 -25.72
N LYS A 29 -7.70 -4.07 -25.42
CA LYS A 29 -8.29 -3.57 -24.19
C LYS A 29 -8.55 -4.74 -23.24
N ILE A 30 -8.34 -4.51 -21.95
CA ILE A 30 -8.54 -5.51 -20.90
C ILE A 30 -9.49 -4.94 -19.87
N GLU A 31 -10.55 -5.66 -19.55
CA GLU A 31 -11.53 -5.27 -18.54
C GLU A 31 -11.63 -6.33 -17.46
N VAL A 32 -11.22 -5.97 -16.23
CA VAL A 32 -11.34 -6.85 -15.07
C VAL A 32 -12.79 -6.86 -14.62
N VAL A 33 -13.45 -8.02 -14.80
CA VAL A 33 -14.88 -8.17 -14.53
C VAL A 33 -15.13 -8.44 -13.05
N ASN A 34 -14.35 -9.35 -12.46
CA ASN A 34 -14.48 -9.71 -11.05
C ASN A 34 -13.17 -9.40 -10.30
N LYS A 35 -13.20 -8.39 -9.41
CA LYS A 35 -12.06 -8.08 -8.56
C LYS A 35 -11.81 -9.16 -7.51
N GLU A 36 -12.88 -9.77 -7.04
CA GLU A 36 -12.88 -10.85 -6.05
C GLU A 36 -14.04 -11.82 -6.36
N PHE A 37 -13.80 -13.13 -6.29
CA PHE A 37 -14.85 -14.14 -6.42
C PHE A 37 -14.43 -15.45 -5.77
N ARG A 38 -15.42 -16.31 -5.50
CA ARG A 38 -15.22 -17.66 -4.99
C ARG A 38 -15.36 -18.67 -6.13
N PHE A 39 -14.43 -19.61 -6.22
CA PHE A 39 -14.58 -20.75 -7.13
C PHE A 39 -15.71 -21.66 -6.66
N SER A 40 -16.56 -22.10 -7.58
CA SER A 40 -17.61 -23.08 -7.31
C SER A 40 -17.07 -24.47 -6.90
N GLY A 41 -15.79 -24.76 -7.17
CA GLY A 41 -15.08 -25.94 -6.69
C GLY A 41 -13.60 -25.94 -7.08
N VAL A 42 -12.84 -26.91 -6.57
CA VAL A 42 -11.39 -27.01 -6.80
C VAL A 42 -10.99 -27.31 -8.26
N HIS A 43 -11.96 -27.77 -9.07
CA HIS A 43 -11.80 -28.02 -10.50
C HIS A 43 -12.63 -27.07 -11.37
N ALA A 44 -13.26 -26.06 -10.75
CA ALA A 44 -14.04 -25.08 -11.48
C ALA A 44 -13.13 -24.03 -12.12
N SER A 45 -13.63 -23.45 -13.21
CA SER A 45 -13.07 -22.26 -13.82
C SER A 45 -14.11 -21.14 -13.80
N GLU A 46 -13.68 -19.93 -13.47
CA GLU A 46 -14.56 -18.78 -13.29
C GLU A 46 -14.07 -17.60 -14.12
N HIS A 47 -14.99 -16.72 -14.54
CA HIS A 47 -14.66 -15.57 -15.37
C HIS A 47 -13.86 -14.52 -14.59
N LEU A 48 -12.66 -14.20 -15.10
CA LEU A 48 -11.72 -13.29 -14.45
C LEU A 48 -11.71 -11.90 -15.08
N PHE A 49 -11.41 -11.83 -16.37
CA PHE A 49 -11.36 -10.59 -17.16
C PHE A 49 -11.72 -10.88 -18.62
N THR A 50 -12.07 -9.83 -19.36
CA THR A 50 -12.23 -9.90 -20.81
C THR A 50 -11.07 -9.25 -21.53
N ILE A 51 -10.82 -9.72 -22.75
CA ILE A 51 -9.88 -9.12 -23.70
C ILE A 51 -10.64 -8.74 -24.97
N GLU A 52 -10.43 -7.53 -25.45
CA GLU A 52 -11.09 -6.96 -26.62
C GLU A 52 -10.03 -6.46 -27.60
N ASN A 53 -10.13 -6.83 -28.88
CA ASN A 53 -9.24 -6.32 -29.91
C ASN A 53 -9.71 -4.91 -30.32
N ILE A 54 -8.86 -3.91 -30.11
CA ILE A 54 -9.13 -2.51 -30.46
C ILE A 54 -8.31 -2.03 -31.66
N SER A 55 -7.56 -2.94 -32.29
CA SER A 55 -6.75 -2.65 -33.47
C SER A 55 -7.54 -2.77 -34.77
N ASP A 56 -6.91 -2.40 -35.88
CA ASP A 56 -7.47 -2.50 -37.22
C ASP A 56 -7.13 -3.81 -37.94
N ALA A 57 -6.50 -4.77 -37.25
CA ALA A 57 -6.09 -6.09 -37.73
C ALA A 57 -6.43 -7.19 -36.70
N ASP A 58 -6.26 -8.45 -37.09
CA ASP A 58 -6.42 -9.57 -36.16
C ASP A 58 -5.25 -9.64 -35.18
N VAL A 59 -5.53 -10.04 -33.93
CA VAL A 59 -4.52 -10.06 -32.86
C VAL A 59 -4.47 -11.44 -32.22
N ASP A 60 -3.27 -12.04 -32.22
CA ASP A 60 -2.99 -13.21 -31.40
C ASP A 60 -2.51 -12.78 -30.03
N VAL A 61 -3.07 -13.36 -28.97
CA VAL A 61 -2.73 -13.05 -27.58
C VAL A 61 -2.30 -14.34 -26.88
N VAL A 62 -1.08 -14.34 -26.35
CA VAL A 62 -0.57 -15.38 -25.46
C VAL A 62 -0.70 -14.90 -24.02
N ILE A 63 -1.47 -15.62 -23.21
CA ILE A 63 -1.61 -15.36 -21.78
C ILE A 63 -0.85 -16.43 -21.02
N THR A 64 0.14 -16.02 -20.23
CA THR A 64 0.91 -16.92 -19.37
C THR A 64 0.58 -16.64 -17.91
N VAL A 65 0.15 -17.68 -17.18
CA VAL A 65 -0.08 -17.63 -15.74
C VAL A 65 1.17 -18.14 -15.03
N TYR A 66 1.77 -17.30 -14.21
CA TYR A 66 3.00 -17.59 -13.49
C TYR A 66 2.75 -17.62 -11.98
N ASP A 67 3.09 -18.74 -11.34
CA ASP A 67 3.11 -18.87 -9.88
C ASP A 67 4.32 -18.13 -9.32
N GLN A 68 4.06 -17.08 -8.53
CA GLN A 68 5.12 -16.22 -8.01
C GLN A 68 5.93 -16.89 -6.89
N ALA A 69 5.35 -17.84 -6.16
CA ALA A 69 6.03 -18.55 -5.09
C ALA A 69 6.93 -19.67 -5.63
N ASP A 70 6.39 -20.51 -6.52
CA ASP A 70 7.09 -21.65 -7.11
C ASP A 70 7.96 -21.25 -8.31
N LYS A 71 7.83 -20.01 -8.79
CA LYS A 71 8.57 -19.44 -9.91
C LYS A 71 8.45 -20.24 -11.21
N LYS A 72 7.23 -20.67 -11.54
CA LYS A 72 6.95 -21.48 -12.73
C LYS A 72 5.67 -21.03 -13.44
N VAL A 73 5.62 -21.30 -14.74
CA VAL A 73 4.38 -21.18 -15.51
C VAL A 73 3.47 -22.35 -15.13
N VAL A 74 2.24 -22.04 -14.76
CA VAL A 74 1.20 -23.04 -14.40
C VAL A 74 0.15 -23.20 -15.48
N GLU A 75 0.00 -22.21 -16.36
CA GLU A 75 -0.92 -22.28 -17.49
C GLU A 75 -0.46 -21.36 -18.63
N THR A 76 -0.76 -21.75 -19.87
CA THR A 76 -0.62 -20.90 -21.06
C THR A 76 -1.87 -21.02 -21.90
N MET A 77 -2.50 -19.88 -22.18
CA MET A 77 -3.69 -19.78 -23.02
C MET A 77 -3.34 -18.99 -24.29
N ASN A 78 -3.88 -19.43 -25.42
CA ASN A 78 -3.68 -18.76 -26.70
C ASN A 78 -5.03 -18.36 -27.26
N TYR A 79 -5.15 -17.10 -27.66
CA TYR A 79 -6.36 -16.52 -28.25
C TYR A 79 -6.01 -15.89 -29.59
N THR A 80 -6.88 -16.06 -30.57
CA THR A 80 -6.88 -15.25 -31.80
C THR A 80 -8.17 -14.44 -31.78
N ILE A 81 -8.06 -13.13 -31.70
CA ILE A 81 -9.20 -12.20 -31.60
C ILE A 81 -9.31 -11.44 -32.91
N MET A 82 -10.35 -11.71 -33.69
CA MET A 82 -10.51 -11.11 -35.01
C MET A 82 -10.89 -9.62 -34.86
N LYS A 83 -10.57 -8.84 -35.89
CA LYS A 83 -11.00 -7.44 -35.94
C LYS A 83 -12.53 -7.36 -35.87
N GLY A 84 -13.03 -6.61 -34.89
CA GLY A 84 -14.47 -6.38 -34.70
C GLY A 84 -15.18 -7.48 -33.91
N ASP A 85 -14.47 -8.49 -33.41
CA ASP A 85 -15.02 -9.43 -32.43
C ASP A 85 -15.40 -8.71 -31.14
N GLY A 86 -16.45 -9.22 -30.49
CA GLY A 86 -16.79 -8.81 -29.12
C GLY A 86 -15.73 -9.26 -28.11
N PRO A 87 -15.79 -8.74 -26.87
CA PRO A 87 -14.85 -9.11 -25.82
C PRO A 87 -14.84 -10.63 -25.55
N GLN A 88 -13.65 -11.22 -25.57
CA GLN A 88 -13.41 -12.64 -25.26
C GLN A 88 -13.19 -12.82 -23.76
N MET A 89 -13.83 -13.83 -23.18
CA MET A 89 -13.70 -14.13 -21.75
C MET A 89 -12.44 -14.94 -21.47
N VAL A 90 -11.71 -14.53 -20.43
CA VAL A 90 -10.59 -15.29 -19.88
C VAL A 90 -11.01 -15.86 -18.53
N LEU A 91 -10.89 -17.18 -18.41
CA LEU A 91 -11.24 -17.91 -17.20
C LEU A 91 -10.00 -18.08 -16.32
N ALA A 92 -10.19 -18.11 -15.01
CA ALA A 92 -9.20 -18.56 -14.05
C ALA A 92 -9.58 -19.93 -13.52
N SER A 93 -8.59 -20.74 -13.15
CA SER A 93 -8.76 -22.01 -12.45
C SER A 93 -8.03 -21.98 -11.11
N VAL A 94 -8.33 -22.92 -10.20
CA VAL A 94 -7.49 -23.15 -9.01
C VAL A 94 -6.18 -23.82 -9.47
N TYR A 95 -5.06 -23.11 -9.43
CA TYR A 95 -3.80 -23.60 -10.00
C TYR A 95 -2.99 -24.49 -9.07
N LYS A 96 -3.21 -24.34 -7.77
CA LYS A 96 -2.43 -25.04 -6.75
C LYS A 96 -3.33 -25.45 -5.58
N PRO A 97 -3.31 -26.73 -5.18
CA PRO A 97 -3.96 -27.14 -3.95
C PRO A 97 -3.18 -26.56 -2.76
N LEU A 98 -3.85 -25.74 -1.97
CA LEU A 98 -3.37 -25.23 -0.68
C LEU A 98 -3.82 -26.19 0.42
N THR A 99 -3.12 -26.19 1.55
CA THR A 99 -3.29 -27.23 2.59
C THR A 99 -3.72 -26.67 3.94
N HIS A 100 -3.54 -25.38 4.19
CA HIS A 100 -3.88 -24.77 5.48
C HIS A 100 -4.96 -23.69 5.35
N ASN A 101 -5.84 -23.60 6.35
CA ASN A 101 -6.82 -22.53 6.41
C ASN A 101 -6.12 -21.16 6.46
N GLY A 102 -6.52 -20.25 5.57
CA GLY A 102 -5.92 -18.94 5.41
C GLY A 102 -4.64 -18.92 4.56
N GLU A 103 -4.19 -20.07 4.04
CA GLU A 103 -3.04 -20.13 3.12
C GLU A 103 -3.32 -19.36 1.84
N VAL A 104 -2.30 -18.68 1.32
CA VAL A 104 -2.36 -17.84 0.13
C VAL A 104 -1.28 -18.26 -0.86
N ASN A 105 -1.59 -18.16 -2.15
CA ASN A 105 -0.61 -18.18 -3.23
C ASN A 105 -0.91 -17.10 -4.26
N THR A 106 0.11 -16.43 -4.80
CA THR A 106 -0.08 -15.35 -5.78
C THR A 106 0.37 -15.72 -7.19
N TYR A 107 -0.31 -15.16 -8.19
CA TYR A 107 -0.08 -15.40 -9.60
C TYR A 107 0.04 -14.08 -10.36
N SER A 108 0.84 -14.07 -11.41
CA SER A 108 0.87 -12.99 -12.39
C SER A 108 0.45 -13.50 -13.77
N TYR A 109 -0.46 -12.78 -14.42
CA TYR A 109 -0.90 -13.04 -15.77
C TYR A 109 -0.15 -12.08 -16.68
N LYS A 110 0.74 -12.62 -17.51
CA LYS A 110 1.37 -11.87 -18.60
C LYS A 110 0.51 -12.03 -19.84
N ILE A 111 -0.06 -10.95 -20.33
CA ILE A 111 -0.98 -10.92 -21.47
C ILE A 111 -0.22 -10.26 -22.62
N ALA A 112 0.29 -11.08 -23.53
CA ALA A 112 1.22 -10.66 -24.57
C ALA A 112 0.54 -10.79 -25.95
N PRO A 113 0.04 -9.68 -26.53
CA PRO A 113 -0.38 -9.68 -27.92
C PRO A 113 0.84 -9.81 -28.85
N ASN A 114 0.65 -10.38 -30.05
CA ASN A 114 1.65 -10.47 -31.10
C ASN A 114 2.09 -9.09 -31.62
N THR A 115 1.27 -8.07 -31.38
CA THR A 115 1.49 -6.67 -31.72
C THR A 115 1.13 -5.79 -30.52
N GLY A 116 1.95 -4.78 -30.19
CA GLY A 116 1.75 -3.92 -29.02
C GLY A 116 2.49 -4.38 -27.75
N ASN A 117 2.14 -3.79 -26.61
CA ASN A 117 2.82 -4.03 -25.34
C ASN A 117 2.14 -5.12 -24.51
N ALA A 118 2.94 -5.96 -23.87
CA ALA A 118 2.43 -6.92 -22.89
C ALA A 118 1.87 -6.21 -21.65
N LYS A 119 0.75 -6.71 -21.14
CA LYS A 119 0.12 -6.23 -19.91
C LYS A 119 0.24 -7.27 -18.80
N TYR A 120 0.22 -6.80 -17.55
CA TYR A 120 0.36 -7.65 -16.38
C TYR A 120 -0.80 -7.44 -15.43
N LEU A 121 -1.44 -8.54 -15.02
CA LEU A 121 -2.42 -8.55 -13.93
C LEU A 121 -1.90 -9.43 -12.80
N TYR A 122 -2.21 -9.06 -11.56
CA TYR A 122 -1.72 -9.75 -10.36
C TYR A 122 -2.91 -10.21 -9.53
N TYR A 123 -2.90 -11.47 -9.12
CA TYR A 123 -3.96 -12.08 -8.33
C TYR A 123 -3.40 -12.94 -7.21
N ALA A 124 -4.25 -13.25 -6.24
CA ALA A 124 -4.00 -14.21 -5.19
C ALA A 124 -5.16 -15.20 -5.10
N GLN A 125 -4.86 -16.45 -4.75
CA GLN A 125 -5.84 -17.44 -4.34
C GLN A 125 -5.63 -17.75 -2.86
N LYS A 126 -6.73 -17.74 -2.10
CA LYS A 126 -6.74 -18.03 -0.67
C LYS A 126 -7.65 -19.21 -0.37
N LEU A 127 -7.19 -20.10 0.50
CA LEU A 127 -7.97 -21.23 0.97
C LEU A 127 -8.69 -20.88 2.28
N THR A 128 -10.00 -21.11 2.33
CA THR A 128 -10.79 -21.14 3.55
C THR A 128 -11.29 -22.56 3.79
N ILE A 129 -10.95 -23.14 4.94
CA ILE A 129 -11.43 -24.46 5.36
C ILE A 129 -12.50 -24.25 6.42
N VAL A 130 -13.73 -24.70 6.12
CA VAL A 130 -14.85 -24.69 7.08
C VAL A 130 -15.12 -26.13 7.52
N LYS A 131 -15.21 -26.35 8.83
CA LYS A 131 -15.54 -27.66 9.40
C LYS A 131 -16.94 -27.61 10.00
N GLU A 132 -17.86 -28.35 9.40
CA GLU A 132 -19.24 -28.48 9.88
C GLU A 132 -19.57 -29.96 10.04
N ASN A 133 -20.04 -30.37 11.22
CA ASN A 133 -20.42 -31.74 11.53
C ASN A 133 -19.34 -32.79 11.20
N GLY A 134 -18.05 -32.42 11.32
CA GLY A 134 -16.93 -33.31 11.02
C GLY A 134 -16.58 -33.44 9.54
N VAL A 135 -17.26 -32.71 8.65
CA VAL A 135 -16.93 -32.61 7.22
C VAL A 135 -16.15 -31.32 6.98
N GLU A 136 -15.01 -31.44 6.31
CA GLU A 136 -14.20 -30.29 5.90
C GLU A 136 -14.55 -29.87 4.47
N THR A 137 -14.94 -28.61 4.30
CA THR A 137 -15.21 -28.02 2.98
C THR A 137 -14.15 -26.98 2.66
N HIS A 138 -13.54 -27.10 1.48
CA HIS A 138 -12.46 -26.24 1.01
C HIS A 138 -13.01 -25.21 0.02
N TYR A 139 -12.93 -23.94 0.38
CA TYR A 139 -13.31 -22.83 -0.48
C TYR A 139 -12.07 -22.09 -0.97
N TYR A 140 -12.00 -21.84 -2.28
CA TYR A 140 -10.97 -21.02 -2.87
C TYR A 140 -11.56 -19.67 -3.27
N ASP A 141 -10.95 -18.61 -2.80
CA ASP A 141 -11.30 -17.25 -3.15
C ASP A 141 -10.16 -16.64 -3.98
N GLN A 142 -10.50 -16.04 -5.12
CA GLN A 142 -9.58 -15.27 -5.94
C GLN A 142 -9.70 -13.79 -5.57
N TYR A 143 -8.57 -13.12 -5.41
CA TYR A 143 -8.46 -11.70 -5.12
C TYR A 143 -7.55 -11.01 -6.13
N THR A 144 -7.92 -9.82 -6.57
CA THR A 144 -6.97 -8.92 -7.23
C THR A 144 -5.90 -8.50 -6.24
N ASN A 145 -4.63 -8.67 -6.62
CA ASN A 145 -3.51 -8.17 -5.82
C ASN A 145 -3.24 -6.70 -6.17
N THR A 146 -4.15 -5.84 -5.73
CA THR A 146 -4.15 -4.41 -6.00
C THR A 146 -2.84 -3.77 -5.55
N ILE A 147 -2.26 -2.96 -6.44
CA ILE A 147 -1.11 -2.11 -6.14
C ILE A 147 -1.65 -0.76 -5.65
N TYR A 148 -1.17 -0.32 -4.49
CA TYR A 148 -1.46 0.97 -3.90
C TYR A 148 -0.20 1.84 -4.02
N PRO A 149 -0.08 2.64 -5.09
CA PRO A 149 1.12 3.44 -5.34
C PRO A 149 1.18 4.66 -4.43
N ARG A 150 2.38 4.96 -3.91
CA ARG A 150 2.70 6.22 -3.23
C ARG A 150 1.77 6.59 -2.08
N ASN A 151 1.27 5.60 -1.36
CA ASN A 151 0.30 5.74 -0.30
C ASN A 151 0.94 6.21 1.00
N THR A 152 0.16 6.89 1.85
CA THR A 152 0.63 7.40 3.14
C THR A 152 0.45 6.36 4.24
N VAL A 153 1.39 6.37 5.20
CA VAL A 153 1.42 5.50 6.37
C VAL A 153 1.56 6.34 7.62
N SER A 154 0.68 6.12 8.59
CA SER A 154 0.73 6.75 9.91
C SER A 154 0.75 5.69 11.00
N SER A 155 1.36 6.03 12.14
CA SER A 155 1.20 5.25 13.36
C SER A 155 -0.23 5.37 13.88
N PHE A 156 -0.71 4.29 14.50
CA PHE A 156 -2.07 4.24 15.03
C PHE A 156 -2.32 5.34 16.05
N GLY A 157 -3.46 6.00 15.95
CA GLY A 157 -3.97 6.91 16.96
C GLY A 157 -5.20 7.68 16.49
N PRO A 158 -5.54 8.81 17.13
CA PRO A 158 -6.62 9.67 16.70
C PRO A 158 -6.33 10.30 15.33
N HIS A 159 -7.39 10.60 14.57
CA HIS A 159 -7.23 11.25 13.27
C HIS A 159 -7.28 12.77 13.40
N PHE A 160 -6.40 13.46 12.67
CA PHE A 160 -6.46 14.92 12.57
C PHE A 160 -7.79 15.41 11.99
N ARG A 161 -8.33 14.70 10.99
CA ARG A 161 -9.63 15.05 10.37
C ARG A 161 -10.83 15.01 11.32
N ASP A 162 -10.75 14.20 12.38
CA ASP A 162 -11.85 14.04 13.35
C ASP A 162 -11.74 15.09 14.46
N VAL A 163 -10.51 15.43 14.86
CA VAL A 163 -10.24 16.41 15.93
C VAL A 163 -10.25 17.85 15.40
N THR A 164 -9.71 18.09 14.20
CA THR A 164 -9.67 19.40 13.54
C THR A 164 -9.91 19.22 12.04
N PRO A 165 -11.19 19.13 11.59
CA PRO A 165 -11.53 18.88 10.20
C PRO A 165 -10.95 19.89 9.19
N ALA A 166 -10.67 21.12 9.64
CA ALA A 166 -10.06 22.17 8.81
C ALA A 166 -8.57 21.94 8.52
N LEU A 167 -7.89 21.08 9.30
CA LEU A 167 -6.46 20.80 9.17
C LEU A 167 -6.17 19.86 8.01
N THR A 168 -7.00 18.83 7.81
CA THR A 168 -6.89 17.90 6.68
C THR A 168 -8.15 17.07 6.49
N ASP A 169 -8.43 16.66 5.25
CA ASP A 169 -9.45 15.67 4.90
C ASP A 169 -8.88 14.25 4.78
N LYS A 170 -7.57 14.07 5.03
CA LYS A 170 -6.85 12.80 4.89
C LYS A 170 -6.93 11.97 6.16
N TRP A 171 -6.64 10.68 6.01
CA TRP A 171 -6.64 9.69 7.10
C TRP A 171 -5.36 9.72 7.94
N TYR A 172 -4.77 10.90 8.12
CA TYR A 172 -3.56 11.05 8.91
C TYR A 172 -3.89 10.90 10.38
N MET A 173 -3.09 10.08 11.05
CA MET A 173 -3.17 9.85 12.48
C MET A 173 -1.95 10.46 13.15
N PHE A 174 -2.16 10.91 14.39
CA PHE A 174 -1.08 11.20 15.33
C PHE A 174 -1.18 10.23 16.49
N THR A 175 -0.07 10.01 17.18
CA THR A 175 0.03 9.05 18.28
C THR A 175 0.49 9.80 19.53
N PRO A 176 -0.38 10.01 20.52
CA PRO A 176 0.02 10.46 21.84
C PRO A 176 0.94 9.42 22.50
N ILE A 177 2.04 9.87 23.10
CA ILE A 177 3.04 9.01 23.73
C ILE A 177 3.33 9.53 25.14
N ASP A 178 3.33 8.59 26.09
CA ASP A 178 3.84 8.81 27.44
C ASP A 178 5.32 8.39 27.53
N LEU A 179 6.22 9.37 27.43
CA LEU A 179 7.67 9.16 27.57
C LEU A 179 8.13 8.98 29.02
N SER A 180 7.24 9.04 30.01
CA SER A 180 7.60 8.66 31.39
C SER A 180 7.73 7.15 31.53
N ILE A 181 7.02 6.40 30.67
CA ILE A 181 7.02 4.94 30.62
C ILE A 181 8.32 4.46 29.98
N GLN A 182 9.20 3.90 30.81
CA GLN A 182 10.46 3.29 30.39
C GLN A 182 10.23 2.00 29.59
N GLY A 183 11.13 1.72 28.65
CA GLY A 183 11.08 0.55 27.78
C GLY A 183 10.40 0.81 26.45
N ARG A 184 9.95 -0.27 25.80
CA ARG A 184 9.40 -0.24 24.45
C ARG A 184 7.88 -0.08 24.45
N GLN A 185 7.40 0.95 23.76
CA GLN A 185 6.02 1.10 23.35
C GLN A 185 5.90 0.76 21.86
N THR A 186 4.82 0.09 21.45
CA THR A 186 4.64 -0.38 20.07
C THR A 186 3.30 0.06 19.52
N PHE A 187 3.31 0.63 18.32
CA PHE A 187 2.10 1.07 17.62
C PHE A 187 2.09 0.51 16.21
N ILE A 188 0.90 0.13 15.74
CA ILE A 188 0.72 -0.34 14.36
C ILE A 188 0.93 0.83 13.39
N LEU A 189 1.60 0.57 12.27
CA LEU A 189 1.63 1.44 11.12
C LEU A 189 0.51 1.05 10.16
N ALA A 190 -0.43 1.96 9.91
CA ALA A 190 -1.55 1.74 9.01
C ALA A 190 -1.34 2.53 7.70
N ALA A 191 -1.41 1.84 6.56
CA ALA A 191 -1.35 2.45 5.25
C ALA A 191 -2.75 2.87 4.80
N SER A 192 -2.97 4.19 4.74
CA SER A 192 -4.19 4.83 4.22
C SER A 192 -5.49 4.30 4.80
N ASN A 193 -5.43 3.90 6.07
CA ASN A 193 -6.57 3.35 6.79
C ASN A 193 -7.13 2.04 6.18
N ILE A 194 -6.32 1.32 5.38
CA ILE A 194 -6.74 0.07 4.72
C ILE A 194 -6.07 -1.15 5.33
N TYR A 195 -4.74 -1.10 5.51
CA TYR A 195 -3.95 -2.27 5.93
C TYR A 195 -2.95 -1.90 7.03
N GLU A 196 -2.74 -2.84 7.93
CA GLU A 196 -1.62 -2.82 8.87
C GLU A 196 -0.37 -3.27 8.11
N VAL A 197 0.58 -2.36 7.93
CA VAL A 197 1.76 -2.58 7.07
C VAL A 197 3.05 -2.71 7.85
N GLY A 198 3.04 -2.42 9.15
CA GLY A 198 4.21 -2.49 10.00
C GLY A 198 3.93 -2.09 11.44
N GLU A 199 5.01 -1.86 12.17
CA GLU A 199 5.00 -1.40 13.56
C GLU A 199 6.06 -0.31 13.72
N VAL A 200 5.74 0.70 14.52
CA VAL A 200 6.71 1.64 15.07
C VAL A 200 6.97 1.28 16.54
N TYR A 201 8.22 1.41 16.94
CA TYR A 201 8.71 1.21 18.29
C TYR A 201 9.22 2.53 18.84
N VAL A 202 8.76 2.89 20.02
CA VAL A 202 9.25 4.02 20.79
C VAL A 202 9.95 3.44 22.01
N ASP A 203 11.27 3.46 21.98
CA ASP A 203 12.13 2.92 23.04
C ASP A 203 12.60 4.05 23.95
N VAL A 204 12.14 4.05 25.19
CA VAL A 204 12.52 5.07 26.19
C VAL A 204 13.48 4.47 27.20
N ASN A 205 14.62 5.14 27.40
CA ASN A 205 15.60 4.82 28.42
C ASN A 205 16.16 6.10 29.04
N GLN A 206 15.75 6.37 30.27
CA GLN A 206 16.03 7.61 31.00
C GLN A 206 15.61 8.82 30.18
N ASP A 207 16.54 9.72 29.87
CA ASP A 207 16.32 10.93 29.08
C ASP A 207 16.31 10.65 27.56
N THR A 208 16.54 9.42 27.12
CA THR A 208 16.68 9.12 25.68
C THR A 208 15.46 8.36 25.14
N VAL A 209 14.95 8.84 24.02
CA VAL A 209 13.93 8.19 23.21
C VAL A 209 14.53 7.83 21.86
N VAL A 210 14.32 6.61 21.39
CA VAL A 210 14.65 6.20 20.02
C VAL A 210 13.37 5.69 19.36
N VAL A 211 13.01 6.28 18.22
CA VAL A 211 11.91 5.76 17.40
C VAL A 211 12.45 4.99 16.23
N SER A 212 12.06 3.72 16.13
CA SER A 212 12.40 2.84 15.01
C SER A 212 11.12 2.24 14.44
N TYR A 213 11.15 1.69 13.24
CA TYR A 213 10.00 0.97 12.70
C TYR A 213 10.44 -0.23 11.87
N ARG A 214 9.51 -1.15 11.65
CA ARG A 214 9.66 -2.23 10.68
C ARG A 214 8.40 -2.36 9.83
N MET A 215 8.57 -2.77 8.58
CA MET A 215 7.45 -3.19 7.75
C MET A 215 7.17 -4.68 7.97
N PHE A 216 5.91 -5.06 8.06
CA PHE A 216 5.55 -6.47 8.13
C PHE A 216 5.95 -7.18 6.84
N HIS A 217 6.51 -8.38 7.01
CA HIS A 217 7.02 -9.23 5.93
C HIS A 217 8.29 -8.72 5.26
N ASP A 218 8.90 -7.65 5.75
CA ASP A 218 10.25 -7.26 5.32
C ASP A 218 11.25 -8.41 5.56
N GLY A 219 12.22 -8.52 4.66
CA GLY A 219 13.17 -9.63 4.60
C GLY A 219 12.61 -10.96 4.08
N LYS A 220 11.29 -11.10 3.84
CA LYS A 220 10.73 -12.31 3.21
C LYS A 220 10.98 -12.34 1.71
N GLN A 221 11.16 -13.55 1.16
CA GLN A 221 11.34 -13.73 -0.27
C GLN A 221 10.14 -13.20 -1.06
N GLY A 222 10.41 -12.37 -2.07
CA GLY A 222 9.38 -11.77 -2.92
C GLY A 222 8.60 -10.65 -2.25
N PHE A 223 9.10 -10.10 -1.13
CA PHE A 223 8.54 -8.88 -0.54
C PHE A 223 8.53 -7.73 -1.55
N SER A 224 7.37 -7.09 -1.70
CA SER A 224 7.14 -6.12 -2.77
C SER A 224 6.76 -4.72 -2.30
N THR A 225 6.79 -4.46 -0.99
CA THR A 225 6.52 -3.11 -0.46
C THR A 225 7.78 -2.27 -0.56
N GLU A 226 7.63 -1.10 -1.16
CA GLU A 226 8.72 -0.14 -1.38
C GLU A 226 8.48 1.09 -0.51
N THR A 227 9.46 1.45 0.31
CA THR A 227 9.47 2.74 1.02
C THR A 227 9.99 3.82 0.10
N LEU A 228 9.18 4.86 -0.13
CA LEU A 228 9.52 5.98 -1.00
C LEU A 228 10.08 7.16 -0.22
N SER A 229 9.54 7.41 0.97
CA SER A 229 10.04 8.46 1.87
C SER A 229 9.64 8.17 3.31
N GLU A 230 10.47 8.63 4.24
CA GLU A 230 10.24 8.57 5.66
C GLU A 230 9.95 9.98 6.19
N PHE A 231 9.05 10.08 7.16
CA PHE A 231 8.80 11.32 7.88
C PHE A 231 8.32 11.01 9.30
N ILE A 232 8.97 11.64 10.29
CA ILE A 232 8.57 11.64 11.68
C ILE A 232 8.75 13.04 12.25
N THR A 233 7.82 13.51 13.06
CA THR A 233 7.98 14.70 13.88
C THR A 233 7.30 14.52 15.23
N PHE A 234 7.56 15.44 16.15
CA PHE A 234 6.95 15.51 17.46
C PHE A 234 6.40 16.91 17.72
N TYR A 235 5.29 16.96 18.45
CA TYR A 235 4.70 18.18 19.00
C TYR A 235 4.56 18.00 20.52
N ASN A 236 4.86 19.04 21.30
CA ASN A 236 4.66 19.01 22.75
C ASN A 236 3.16 19.03 23.09
N SER A 237 2.35 19.70 22.27
CA SER A 237 0.90 19.71 22.45
C SER A 237 0.17 19.63 21.11
N TYR A 238 -1.13 19.30 21.17
CA TYR A 238 -1.99 19.34 19.97
C TYR A 238 -2.15 20.78 19.43
N ALA A 239 -2.04 21.79 20.28
CA ALA A 239 -2.14 23.18 19.90
C ALA A 239 -0.97 23.63 19.01
N ASP A 240 0.16 22.92 19.04
CA ASP A 240 1.33 23.19 18.21
C ASP A 240 1.22 22.59 16.80
N VAL A 241 0.15 21.83 16.52
CA VAL A 241 -0.07 21.24 15.20
C VAL A 241 -0.74 22.25 14.27
N ASP A 242 0.03 22.77 13.33
CA ASP A 242 -0.45 23.71 12.31
C ASP A 242 -0.42 23.14 10.87
N ILE A 243 0.51 22.23 10.58
CA ILE A 243 0.73 21.64 9.26
C ILE A 243 0.91 20.12 9.38
N VAL A 244 0.19 19.37 8.55
CA VAL A 244 0.25 17.89 8.50
C VAL A 244 0.69 17.34 7.14
N GLU A 245 1.04 18.22 6.21
CA GLU A 245 1.67 17.88 4.94
C GLU A 245 3.17 18.23 5.02
N PRO A 246 4.07 17.25 5.15
CA PRO A 246 5.52 17.48 5.25
C PRO A 246 6.10 18.38 4.16
N GLU A 247 5.56 18.33 2.94
CA GLU A 247 6.01 19.16 1.82
C GLU A 247 5.63 20.64 1.96
N GLU A 248 4.69 20.97 2.85
CA GLU A 248 4.25 22.33 3.14
C GLU A 248 4.93 22.91 4.39
N MET A 249 5.70 22.10 5.12
CA MET A 249 6.46 22.55 6.28
C MET A 249 7.58 23.51 5.85
N LYS A 250 7.73 24.63 6.58
CA LYS A 250 8.76 25.64 6.31
C LYS A 250 10.17 25.09 6.43
N GLU A 251 10.37 24.22 7.41
CA GLU A 251 11.63 23.55 7.70
C GLU A 251 11.37 22.04 7.75
N PRO A 252 12.34 21.20 7.32
CA PRO A 252 12.23 19.77 7.49
C PRO A 252 12.15 19.42 8.98
N SER A 253 11.54 18.27 9.28
CA SER A 253 11.58 17.75 10.64
C SER A 253 13.03 17.61 11.11
N MET A 254 13.30 18.06 12.33
CA MET A 254 14.58 17.85 13.00
C MET A 254 14.77 16.42 13.51
N TYR A 255 13.72 15.60 13.44
CA TYR A 255 13.70 14.23 13.94
C TYR A 255 13.85 13.22 12.79
N ALA A 256 14.50 12.11 13.08
CA ALA A 256 14.67 10.99 12.15
C ALA A 256 14.59 9.65 12.89
N PHE A 257 14.19 8.60 12.18
CA PHE A 257 14.17 7.26 12.75
C PHE A 257 15.58 6.79 13.14
N ASN A 258 15.64 5.95 14.17
CA ASN A 258 16.86 5.37 14.74
C ASN A 258 17.87 6.39 15.27
N GLN A 259 17.45 7.64 15.51
CA GLN A 259 18.27 8.66 16.16
C GLN A 259 17.83 8.82 17.62
N PRO A 260 18.77 9.01 18.57
CA PRO A 260 18.44 9.33 19.94
C PRO A 260 17.89 10.76 20.06
N ILE A 261 16.78 10.89 20.77
CA ILE A 261 16.11 12.15 21.07
C ILE A 261 16.14 12.33 22.59
N SER A 262 16.71 13.44 23.06
CA SER A 262 16.73 13.79 24.49
C SER A 262 15.41 14.43 24.92
N ILE A 263 14.74 13.87 25.92
CA ILE A 263 13.48 14.37 26.47
C ILE A 263 13.67 15.78 27.05
N LEU A 264 14.72 15.97 27.85
CA LEU A 264 15.07 17.24 28.45
C LEU A 264 15.39 18.31 27.40
N ASN A 265 16.22 17.99 26.41
CA ASN A 265 16.72 19.00 25.47
C ASN A 265 15.75 19.28 24.31
N HIS A 266 15.00 18.28 23.83
CA HIS A 266 14.11 18.44 22.67
C HIS A 266 12.67 18.71 23.08
N PHE A 267 12.21 18.15 24.20
CA PHE A 267 10.84 18.30 24.70
C PHE A 267 10.77 19.18 25.96
N GLY A 268 11.89 19.76 26.40
CA GLY A 268 11.91 20.60 27.61
C GLY A 268 11.64 19.82 28.91
N GLY A 269 11.79 18.50 28.87
CA GLY A 269 11.41 17.61 29.96
C GLY A 269 9.96 17.14 29.91
N ASP A 270 9.20 17.55 28.90
CA ASP A 270 7.83 17.09 28.69
C ASP A 270 7.82 15.60 28.31
N THR A 271 7.03 14.83 29.03
CA THR A 271 6.84 13.41 28.79
C THR A 271 5.53 13.09 28.09
N ASN A 272 4.65 14.06 27.87
CA ASN A 272 3.42 13.88 27.11
C ASN A 272 3.58 14.55 25.74
N VAL A 273 3.91 13.77 24.72
CA VAL A 273 4.17 14.32 23.38
C VAL A 273 3.31 13.65 22.33
N LEU A 274 3.09 14.35 21.21
CA LEU A 274 2.41 13.81 20.04
C LEU A 274 3.44 13.44 18.98
N MET A 275 3.52 12.16 18.64
CA MET A 275 4.28 11.71 17.49
C MET A 275 3.41 11.73 16.24
N PHE A 276 3.96 12.26 15.15
CA PHE A 276 3.34 12.20 13.84
C PHE A 276 4.27 11.53 12.84
N ILE A 277 3.81 10.42 12.27
CA ILE A 277 4.50 9.67 11.21
C ILE A 277 3.71 9.79 9.90
N ARG A 278 4.44 10.08 8.83
CA ARG A 278 3.88 10.26 7.47
C ARG A 278 4.82 9.66 6.44
N ASN A 279 5.09 8.36 6.58
CA ASN A 279 5.88 7.63 5.59
C ASN A 279 5.07 7.48 4.29
N ARG A 280 5.76 7.35 3.16
CA ARG A 280 5.15 7.03 1.86
C ARG A 280 5.66 5.70 1.37
N ILE A 281 4.75 4.81 0.99
CA ILE A 281 5.08 3.49 0.47
C ILE A 281 4.30 3.18 -0.81
N THR A 282 4.84 2.32 -1.66
CA THR A 282 4.06 1.57 -2.65
C THR A 282 3.93 0.13 -2.14
N TYR A 283 2.70 -0.38 -2.04
CA TYR A 283 2.49 -1.73 -1.51
C TYR A 283 1.40 -2.48 -2.26
N LYS A 284 1.33 -3.79 -2.01
CA LYS A 284 0.30 -4.68 -2.53
C LYS A 284 -0.49 -5.28 -1.37
N ARG A 285 -1.76 -5.61 -1.57
CA ARG A 285 -2.57 -6.36 -0.57
C ARG A 285 -1.87 -7.65 -0.13
N PHE A 286 -1.28 -8.35 -1.09
CA PHE A 286 -0.44 -9.53 -0.86
C PHE A 286 1.02 -9.15 -1.12
N PRO A 287 1.76 -8.71 -0.07
CA PRO A 287 3.10 -8.14 -0.20
C PRO A 287 4.18 -9.18 -0.44
N THR A 288 3.89 -10.46 -0.24
CA THR A 288 4.75 -11.57 -0.62
C THR A 288 3.91 -12.64 -1.33
N PRO A 289 4.53 -13.62 -2.01
CA PRO A 289 3.77 -14.64 -2.71
C PRO A 289 2.85 -15.51 -1.85
N LYS A 290 3.02 -15.50 -0.52
CA LYS A 290 2.30 -16.38 0.42
C LYS A 290 1.67 -15.65 1.60
N THR A 291 1.65 -14.31 1.61
CA THR A 291 1.12 -13.53 2.74
C THR A 291 0.19 -12.43 2.27
N GLU A 292 -0.77 -12.09 3.12
CA GLU A 292 -1.69 -10.99 2.98
C GLU A 292 -1.46 -10.02 4.14
N TYR A 293 -1.52 -8.71 3.89
CA TYR A 293 -1.58 -7.76 5.00
C TYR A 293 -2.90 -7.90 5.77
N VAL A 294 -2.85 -7.68 7.08
CA VAL A 294 -4.05 -7.62 7.91
C VAL A 294 -4.82 -6.35 7.56
N ARG A 295 -6.13 -6.48 7.34
CA ARG A 295 -6.99 -5.33 7.08
C ARG A 295 -7.11 -4.50 8.35
N PHE A 296 -6.80 -3.22 8.24
CA PHE A 296 -6.99 -2.27 9.32
C PHE A 296 -8.46 -1.86 9.35
N TRP A 297 -9.11 -2.09 10.49
CA TRP A 297 -10.50 -1.71 10.71
C TRP A 297 -10.57 -0.62 11.76
N GLU A 298 -10.64 0.63 11.33
CA GLU A 298 -10.66 1.78 12.25
C GLU A 298 -11.81 1.76 13.26
N ASN A 299 -12.96 1.16 12.92
CA ASN A 299 -14.19 1.27 13.67
C ASN A 299 -14.50 0.07 14.56
N THR A 300 -13.52 -0.82 14.78
CA THR A 300 -13.69 -1.88 15.79
C THR A 300 -13.86 -1.26 17.18
N PRO A 301 -14.66 -1.88 18.06
CA PRO A 301 -14.81 -1.40 19.44
C PRO A 301 -13.45 -1.23 20.14
N GLU A 302 -12.51 -2.13 19.89
CA GLU A 302 -11.17 -2.11 20.46
C GLU A 302 -10.37 -0.89 20.00
N ASN A 303 -10.39 -0.58 18.69
CA ASN A 303 -9.66 0.56 18.14
C ASN A 303 -10.27 1.89 18.58
N LYS A 304 -11.61 1.98 18.67
CA LYS A 304 -12.29 3.15 19.22
C LYS A 304 -11.89 3.40 20.67
N ALA A 305 -12.01 2.38 21.51
CA ALA A 305 -11.62 2.48 22.92
C ALA A 305 -10.12 2.81 23.08
N HIS A 306 -9.27 2.33 22.18
CA HIS A 306 -7.84 2.67 22.22
C HIS A 306 -7.58 4.14 21.88
N ARG A 307 -8.25 4.70 20.86
CA ARG A 307 -8.17 6.13 20.55
C ARG A 307 -8.74 7.01 21.66
N GLU A 308 -9.85 6.61 22.25
CA GLU A 308 -10.44 7.34 23.38
C GLU A 308 -9.46 7.43 24.56
N ARG A 309 -8.83 6.31 24.94
CA ARG A 309 -7.77 6.33 25.96
C ARG A 309 -6.57 7.19 25.59
N MET A 310 -6.17 7.21 24.32
CA MET A 310 -5.11 8.10 23.83
C MET A 310 -5.49 9.57 23.97
N LEU A 311 -6.74 9.93 23.68
CA LEU A 311 -7.26 11.30 23.82
C LEU A 311 -7.38 11.71 25.29
N GLU A 312 -7.80 10.81 26.18
CA GLU A 312 -7.87 11.05 27.63
C GLU A 312 -6.49 11.31 28.26
N PHE A 313 -5.43 10.76 27.67
CA PHE A 313 -4.05 10.98 28.10
C PHE A 313 -3.50 12.35 27.66
N MET A 314 -4.05 12.95 26.62
CA MET A 314 -3.57 14.23 26.11
C MET A 314 -4.01 15.39 26.99
N ASP A 315 -3.23 16.47 26.96
CA ASP A 315 -3.71 17.77 27.41
C ASP A 315 -5.04 18.11 26.71
N PRO A 316 -5.99 18.77 27.40
CA PRO A 316 -7.30 19.08 26.84
C PRO A 316 -7.15 19.77 25.48
N ILE A 317 -7.71 19.15 24.44
CA ILE A 317 -7.83 19.78 23.15
C ILE A 317 -8.84 20.92 23.32
N MET A 318 -8.31 22.14 23.46
CA MET A 318 -9.12 23.35 23.47
C MET A 318 -9.76 23.43 22.09
N THR A 319 -11.00 22.95 21.99
CA THR A 319 -11.81 23.12 20.79
C THR A 319 -11.86 24.61 20.52
N VAL A 320 -11.27 25.04 19.40
CA VAL A 320 -11.52 26.38 18.89
C VAL A 320 -13.02 26.44 18.68
N ASP A 321 -13.68 27.29 19.48
CA ASP A 321 -15.11 27.53 19.47
C ASP A 321 -15.58 27.57 18.01
N LEU A 322 -16.21 26.48 17.55
CA LEU A 322 -16.88 26.44 16.27
C LEU A 322 -18.13 27.29 16.46
N GLY A 323 -17.91 28.61 16.41
CA GLY A 323 -18.94 29.61 16.54
C GLY A 323 -20.10 29.21 15.66
N ASN A 324 -21.22 28.90 16.31
CA ASN A 324 -22.50 28.56 15.72
C ASN A 324 -22.68 29.28 14.38
N LYS A 325 -22.68 28.52 13.29
CA LYS A 325 -23.33 28.94 12.06
C LYS A 325 -24.40 27.91 11.75
N HIS A 326 -25.62 28.38 11.97
CA HIS A 326 -26.91 27.76 11.75
C HIS A 326 -27.05 27.11 10.38
#